data_AF-A0A1I1W729-F1
#
_entry.id   AF-A0A1I1W729-F1
#
_cell.length_a   1.000
_cell.length_b   1.000
_cell.length_c   1.000
_cell.angle_alpha   90.00
_cell.angle_beta   90.00
_cell.angle_gamma   90.00
#
_symmetry.space_group_name_H-M   'P 1'
#
loop_
_entity.id
_entity.type
_entity.pdbx_description
1 polymer ?
#
loop_
_entity_poly.entity_id
_entity_poly.type
_entity_poly.pdbx_seq_one_letter_code
_entity_poly.pdbx_strand_id
1 'polypeptide(L)'
;MRPLILALILNLPLPLAAQAPDLTAVVENHIIDGYRALETTSAQLSETAKTEWSADSPALRQAYHAAFDAWVGVSHLRFGPSEQNNRAFALAYWPDTRSAMPKALGALLSNQDPVVETPQSFETVSIAARGFYAMEYLLFDPQFSGTDAPDYHCALVQAVAQDIAANAQAIRAEWQDGYGELMISANNDTYRSSAEAAQQIFTALTTGMEFTADTRLGRPLGSFERPRPTRAEAYRSERSLRHVVLSLEATRELAAMLSQHDPDIDETYAAALATAETL
;
A
#
# COMPACT_ATOMS: atom_id res chain seq x y z
N MET A 1 -41.00 53.55 39.46
CA MET A 1 -40.74 53.43 38.02
C MET A 1 -39.24 53.58 37.76
N ARG A 2 -38.55 52.47 37.53
CA ARG A 2 -37.14 52.40 37.10
C ARG A 2 -37.07 51.23 36.10
N PRO A 3 -36.73 51.44 34.82
CA PRO A 3 -36.72 50.37 33.85
C PRO A 3 -35.46 49.51 34.02
N LEU A 4 -35.66 48.22 34.25
CA LEU A 4 -34.62 47.20 34.24
C LEU A 4 -34.33 46.87 32.78
N ILE A 5 -33.16 47.28 32.26
CA ILE A 5 -32.70 46.90 30.92
C ILE A 5 -32.01 45.54 31.05
N LEU A 6 -32.70 44.48 30.60
CA LEU A 6 -32.17 43.13 30.51
C LEU A 6 -31.35 43.03 29.21
N ALA A 7 -30.02 43.06 29.30
CA ALA A 7 -29.13 42.83 28.17
C ALA A 7 -29.02 41.32 27.91
N LEU A 8 -29.77 40.82 26.93
CA LEU A 8 -29.67 39.45 26.44
C LEU A 8 -28.45 39.34 25.52
N ILE A 9 -27.32 38.86 26.04
CA ILE A 9 -26.13 38.53 25.24
C ILE A 9 -26.42 37.21 24.52
N LEU A 10 -26.81 37.28 23.25
CA LEU A 10 -26.83 36.13 22.34
C LEU A 10 -25.39 35.70 22.06
N ASN A 11 -24.90 34.68 22.79
CA ASN A 11 -23.73 33.91 22.36
C ASN A 11 -24.16 33.01 21.19
N LEU A 12 -24.14 33.56 19.97
CA LEU A 12 -24.15 32.74 18.76
C LEU A 12 -22.79 32.03 18.70
N PRO A 13 -22.72 30.68 18.76
CA PRO A 13 -21.49 29.99 18.45
C PRO A 13 -21.16 30.31 17.00
N LEU A 14 -20.10 31.09 16.78
CA LEU A 14 -19.49 31.18 15.46
C LEU A 14 -19.09 29.74 15.11
N PRO A 15 -19.61 29.15 14.01
CA PRO A 15 -19.03 27.92 13.53
C PRO A 15 -17.58 28.24 13.21
N LEU A 16 -16.67 27.72 14.03
CA LEU A 16 -15.27 27.66 13.67
C LEU A 16 -15.27 26.82 12.40
N ALA A 17 -15.20 27.47 11.23
CA ALA A 17 -15.06 26.76 9.99
C ALA A 17 -13.74 26.00 10.12
N ALA A 18 -13.81 24.69 10.37
CA ALA A 18 -12.66 23.83 10.26
C ALA A 18 -12.09 24.10 8.86
N GLN A 19 -10.88 24.67 8.81
CA GLN A 19 -10.23 24.95 7.54
C GLN A 19 -10.05 23.62 6.83
N ALA A 20 -10.57 23.54 5.61
CA ALA A 20 -10.40 22.36 4.78
C ALA A 20 -8.89 22.09 4.60
N PRO A 21 -8.47 20.81 4.56
CA PRO A 21 -7.07 20.48 4.36
C PRO A 21 -6.58 21.01 3.01
N ASP A 22 -5.28 21.29 2.93
CA ASP A 22 -4.62 21.66 1.67
C ASP A 22 -4.52 20.42 0.76
N LEU A 23 -5.52 20.26 -0.12
CA LEU A 23 -5.60 19.13 -1.04
C LEU A 23 -4.43 19.10 -2.02
N THR A 24 -3.90 20.26 -2.43
CA THR A 24 -2.74 20.32 -3.31
C THR A 24 -1.53 19.73 -2.62
N ALA A 25 -1.24 20.16 -1.38
CA ALA A 25 -0.14 19.63 -0.61
C ALA A 25 -0.25 18.11 -0.37
N VAL A 26 -1.45 17.61 -0.05
CA VAL A 26 -1.66 16.16 0.15
C VAL A 26 -1.47 15.38 -1.15
N VAL A 27 -2.06 15.84 -2.26
CA VAL A 27 -1.96 15.13 -3.54
C VAL A 27 -0.52 15.13 -4.05
N GLU A 28 0.18 16.27 -4.01
CA GLU A 28 1.54 16.38 -4.53
C GLU A 28 2.55 15.70 -3.61
N ASN A 29 2.56 16.03 -2.32
CA ASN A 29 3.65 15.67 -1.42
C ASN A 29 3.46 14.33 -0.70
N HIS A 30 2.22 13.83 -0.58
CA HIS A 30 1.95 12.52 0.02
C HIS A 30 1.67 11.46 -1.04
N ILE A 31 0.68 11.72 -1.91
CA ILE A 31 0.17 10.70 -2.83
C ILE A 31 1.10 10.50 -4.03
N ILE A 32 1.36 11.57 -4.79
CA ILE A 32 2.16 11.51 -6.02
C ILE A 32 3.62 11.14 -5.68
N ASP A 33 4.16 11.71 -4.61
CA ASP A 33 5.51 11.42 -4.15
C ASP A 33 5.68 9.98 -3.65
N GLY A 34 4.70 9.45 -2.90
CA GLY A 34 4.68 8.05 -2.50
C GLY A 34 4.62 7.10 -3.70
N TYR A 35 3.75 7.36 -4.68
CA TYR A 35 3.68 6.54 -5.89
C TYR A 35 4.93 6.67 -6.78
N ARG A 36 5.62 7.82 -6.76
CA ARG A 36 6.92 7.99 -7.43
C ARG A 36 8.02 7.16 -6.78
N ALA A 37 8.02 7.06 -5.45
CA ALA A 37 8.93 6.17 -4.74
C ALA A 37 8.65 4.70 -5.08
N LEU A 38 7.38 4.30 -5.17
CA LEU A 38 6.98 2.95 -5.60
C LEU A 38 7.38 2.65 -7.05
N GLU A 39 7.14 3.58 -7.98
CA GLU A 39 7.57 3.45 -9.39
C GLU A 39 9.08 3.25 -9.48
N THR A 40 9.86 4.14 -8.82
CA THR A 40 11.32 4.11 -8.87
C THR A 40 11.89 2.80 -8.31
N THR A 41 11.42 2.38 -7.14
CA THR A 41 11.93 1.17 -6.47
C THR A 41 11.49 -0.11 -7.20
N SER A 42 10.28 -0.12 -7.76
CA SER A 42 9.80 -1.25 -8.58
C SER A 42 10.54 -1.36 -9.91
N ALA A 43 10.89 -0.23 -10.54
CA ALA A 43 11.74 -0.22 -11.73
C ALA A 43 13.14 -0.78 -11.42
N GLN A 44 13.72 -0.43 -10.28
CA GLN A 44 14.99 -1.00 -9.82
C GLN A 44 14.88 -2.51 -9.56
N LEU A 45 13.78 -2.99 -8.96
CA LEU A 45 13.51 -4.41 -8.80
C LEU A 45 13.45 -5.13 -10.16
N SER A 46 12.71 -4.58 -11.12
CA SER A 46 12.60 -5.13 -12.48
C SER A 46 13.95 -5.17 -13.20
N GLU A 47 14.75 -4.10 -13.12
CA GLU A 47 16.09 -4.08 -13.72
C GLU A 47 17.03 -5.11 -13.08
N THR A 48 17.01 -5.22 -11.74
CA THR A 48 17.82 -6.19 -11.02
C THR A 48 17.43 -7.62 -11.40
N ALA A 49 16.13 -7.90 -11.54
CA ALA A 49 15.62 -9.22 -11.90
C ALA A 49 16.11 -9.73 -13.28
N LYS A 50 16.49 -8.82 -14.20
CA LYS A 50 17.01 -9.19 -15.53
C LYS A 50 18.35 -9.93 -15.45
N THR A 51 19.17 -9.62 -14.45
CA THR A 51 20.52 -10.19 -14.29
C THR A 51 20.64 -11.08 -13.05
N GLU A 52 19.76 -10.90 -12.07
CA GLU A 52 19.76 -11.61 -10.80
C GLU A 52 18.36 -12.20 -10.57
N TRP A 53 18.23 -13.53 -10.58
CA TRP A 53 16.94 -14.21 -10.36
C TRP A 53 16.99 -15.32 -9.31
N SER A 54 18.20 -15.66 -8.84
CA SER A 54 18.36 -16.65 -7.79
C SER A 54 17.66 -16.17 -6.52
N ALA A 55 16.94 -17.09 -5.87
CA ALA A 55 16.30 -16.83 -4.57
C ALA A 55 17.31 -16.30 -3.53
N ASP A 56 18.58 -16.68 -3.62
CA ASP A 56 19.64 -16.28 -2.68
C ASP A 56 20.41 -15.02 -3.10
N SER A 57 20.04 -14.36 -4.21
CA SER A 57 20.71 -13.13 -4.66
C SER A 57 20.46 -11.98 -3.66
N PRO A 58 21.50 -11.46 -2.98
CA PRO A 58 21.33 -10.37 -2.03
C PRO A 58 20.83 -9.08 -2.70
N ALA A 59 21.28 -8.82 -3.93
CA ALA A 59 20.88 -7.65 -4.70
C ALA A 59 19.38 -7.69 -5.03
N LEU A 60 18.88 -8.84 -5.48
CA LEU A 60 17.46 -9.01 -5.78
C LEU A 60 16.60 -8.89 -4.52
N ARG A 61 16.98 -9.54 -3.41
CA ARG A 61 16.26 -9.42 -2.14
C ARG A 61 16.23 -7.98 -1.63
N GLN A 62 17.33 -7.25 -1.74
CA GLN A 62 17.38 -5.83 -1.36
C GLN A 62 16.44 -4.97 -2.22
N ALA A 63 16.46 -5.16 -3.55
CA ALA A 63 15.57 -4.44 -4.44
C ALA A 63 14.10 -4.78 -4.18
N TYR A 64 13.79 -6.04 -3.88
CA TYR A 64 12.47 -6.50 -3.48
C TYR A 64 12.00 -5.82 -2.19
N HIS A 65 12.86 -5.79 -1.16
CA HIS A 65 12.55 -5.12 0.11
C HIS A 65 12.27 -3.64 -0.06
N ALA A 66 13.07 -2.93 -0.86
CA ALA A 66 12.87 -1.50 -1.12
C ALA A 66 11.54 -1.24 -1.85
N ALA A 67 11.23 -2.03 -2.88
CA ALA A 67 9.97 -1.89 -3.63
C ALA A 67 8.75 -2.23 -2.78
N PHE A 68 8.84 -3.26 -1.94
CA PHE A 68 7.74 -3.64 -1.07
C PHE A 68 7.53 -2.64 0.08
N ASP A 69 8.62 -2.08 0.65
CA ASP A 69 8.55 -0.95 1.59
C ASP A 69 7.76 0.22 0.98
N ALA A 70 8.13 0.61 -0.25
CA ALA A 70 7.48 1.71 -0.95
C ALA A 70 6.00 1.44 -1.23
N TRP A 71 5.62 0.20 -1.55
CA TRP A 71 4.21 -0.18 -1.70
C TRP A 71 3.46 -0.04 -0.38
N VAL A 72 4.02 -0.52 0.73
CA VAL A 72 3.36 -0.44 2.04
C VAL A 72 3.10 1.03 2.40
N GLY A 73 4.04 1.93 2.11
CA GLY A 73 3.91 3.38 2.33
C GLY A 73 2.75 4.04 1.57
N VAL A 74 2.20 3.42 0.52
CA VAL A 74 1.01 3.91 -0.21
C VAL A 74 -0.17 2.95 -0.15
N SER A 75 -0.05 1.84 0.58
CA SER A 75 -1.04 0.75 0.56
C SER A 75 -2.40 1.12 1.16
N HIS A 76 -2.49 2.21 1.94
CA HIS A 76 -3.74 2.78 2.43
C HIS A 76 -4.51 3.58 1.37
N LEU A 77 -3.86 3.97 0.27
CA LEU A 77 -4.45 4.75 -0.82
C LEU A 77 -5.22 3.85 -1.81
N ARG A 78 -6.27 3.19 -1.32
CA ARG A 78 -7.13 2.23 -2.04
C ARG A 78 -8.30 2.91 -2.77
N PHE A 79 -7.99 3.88 -3.62
CA PHE A 79 -8.96 4.61 -4.44
C PHE A 79 -8.27 5.21 -5.68
N GLY A 80 -9.06 5.60 -6.69
CA GLY A 80 -8.53 6.24 -7.89
C GLY A 80 -7.67 5.29 -8.75
N PRO A 81 -6.54 5.75 -9.30
CA PRO A 81 -5.68 4.98 -10.22
C PRO A 81 -5.23 3.61 -9.70
N SER A 82 -5.09 3.43 -8.37
CA SER A 82 -4.69 2.17 -7.77
C SER A 82 -5.78 1.09 -7.84
N GLU A 83 -7.05 1.46 -7.87
CA GLU A 83 -8.18 0.52 -7.96
C GLU A 83 -8.59 0.22 -9.40
N GLN A 84 -8.15 1.04 -10.37
CA GLN A 84 -8.39 0.76 -11.78
C GLN A 84 -7.72 -0.55 -12.20
N ASN A 85 -8.43 -1.36 -13.00
CA ASN A 85 -7.95 -2.65 -13.51
C ASN A 85 -7.40 -3.60 -12.43
N ASN A 86 -7.85 -3.46 -11.17
CA ASN A 86 -7.36 -4.20 -10.02
C ASN A 86 -5.85 -4.04 -9.73
N ARG A 87 -5.20 -2.94 -10.14
CA ARG A 87 -3.73 -2.78 -10.03
C ARG A 87 -3.20 -2.95 -8.60
N ALA A 88 -3.83 -2.32 -7.60
CA ALA A 88 -3.47 -2.48 -6.20
C ALA A 88 -3.61 -3.93 -5.71
N PHE A 89 -4.62 -4.64 -6.21
CA PHE A 89 -4.83 -6.04 -5.88
C PHE A 89 -3.81 -6.95 -6.58
N ALA A 90 -3.43 -6.64 -7.82
CA ALA A 90 -2.37 -7.30 -8.56
C ALA A 90 -0.99 -7.12 -7.90
N LEU A 91 -0.70 -5.91 -7.38
CA LEU A 91 0.51 -5.62 -6.63
C LEU A 91 0.56 -6.39 -5.30
N ALA A 92 -0.56 -6.51 -4.60
CA ALA A 92 -0.59 -7.00 -3.24
C ALA A 92 -1.86 -7.83 -2.92
N TYR A 93 -1.88 -9.08 -3.39
CA TYR A 93 -2.89 -10.07 -3.02
C TYR A 93 -2.59 -10.70 -1.65
N TRP A 94 -3.16 -10.13 -0.60
CA TRP A 94 -3.13 -10.70 0.76
C TRP A 94 -4.29 -10.11 1.57
N PRO A 95 -4.95 -10.86 2.49
CA PRO A 95 -4.64 -12.22 2.94
C PRO A 95 -5.12 -13.36 2.03
N ASP A 96 -4.28 -14.38 1.81
CA ASP A 96 -4.65 -15.59 1.06
C ASP A 96 -5.21 -16.69 1.97
N THR A 97 -6.52 -16.64 2.22
CA THR A 97 -7.22 -17.59 3.09
C THR A 97 -7.45 -18.97 2.45
N ARG A 98 -7.28 -19.11 1.14
CA ARG A 98 -7.60 -20.34 0.39
C ARG A 98 -6.38 -20.99 -0.26
N SER A 99 -5.19 -20.48 0.06
CA SER A 99 -3.91 -20.92 -0.50
C SER A 99 -3.92 -20.82 -2.04
N ALA A 100 -4.54 -19.76 -2.57
CA ALA A 100 -4.59 -19.49 -4.00
C ALA A 100 -3.20 -19.18 -4.56
N MET A 101 -2.35 -18.46 -3.82
CA MET A 101 -1.01 -18.08 -4.28
C MET A 101 -0.09 -19.28 -4.52
N PRO A 102 0.16 -20.17 -3.55
CA PRO A 102 1.03 -21.32 -3.77
C PRO A 102 0.47 -22.30 -4.82
N LYS A 103 -0.86 -22.40 -4.95
CA LYS A 103 -1.49 -23.23 -6.01
C LYS A 103 -1.23 -22.66 -7.40
N ALA A 104 -1.41 -21.35 -7.58
CA ALA A 104 -1.20 -20.68 -8.86
C ALA A 104 0.28 -20.71 -9.27
N LEU A 105 1.20 -20.40 -8.34
CA LEU A 105 2.64 -20.49 -8.59
C LEU A 105 3.11 -21.92 -8.89
N GLY A 106 2.61 -22.91 -8.13
CA GLY A 106 2.96 -24.31 -8.34
C GLY A 106 2.52 -24.81 -9.73
N ALA A 107 1.36 -24.37 -10.20
CA ALA A 107 0.86 -24.69 -11.53
C ALA A 107 1.74 -24.07 -12.64
N LEU A 108 2.13 -22.80 -12.51
CA LEU A 108 3.04 -22.15 -13.46
C LEU A 108 4.38 -22.89 -13.55
N LEU A 109 5.03 -23.12 -12.42
CA LEU A 109 6.34 -23.80 -12.36
C LEU A 109 6.28 -25.24 -12.89
N SER A 110 5.23 -25.99 -12.55
CA SER A 110 5.10 -27.40 -12.96
C SER A 110 4.77 -27.55 -14.43
N ASN A 111 3.94 -26.66 -14.98
CA ASN A 111 3.56 -26.70 -16.39
C ASN A 111 4.57 -25.98 -17.30
N GLN A 112 5.46 -25.17 -16.72
CA GLN A 112 6.34 -24.25 -17.44
C GLN A 112 5.55 -23.43 -18.48
N ASP A 113 4.44 -22.85 -18.01
CA ASP A 113 3.46 -22.17 -18.87
C ASP A 113 4.09 -20.94 -19.57
N PRO A 114 4.13 -20.87 -20.91
CA PRO A 114 4.75 -19.77 -21.67
C PRO A 114 4.08 -18.41 -21.44
N VAL A 115 3.00 -18.34 -20.66
CA VAL A 115 2.36 -17.07 -20.25
C VAL A 115 3.32 -16.05 -19.63
N VAL A 116 4.47 -16.49 -19.09
CA VAL A 116 5.52 -15.61 -18.53
C VAL A 116 6.39 -14.92 -19.58
N GLU A 117 6.32 -15.32 -20.85
CA GLU A 117 7.23 -14.85 -21.90
C GLU A 117 6.99 -13.41 -22.35
N THR A 118 5.76 -12.89 -22.18
CA THR A 118 5.42 -11.52 -22.59
C THR A 118 4.60 -10.79 -21.51
N PRO A 119 4.73 -9.46 -21.41
CA PRO A 119 3.91 -8.68 -20.48
C PRO A 119 2.41 -8.86 -20.71
N GLN A 120 1.98 -8.86 -21.97
CA GLN A 120 0.57 -8.96 -22.36
C GLN A 120 -0.02 -10.32 -21.97
N SER A 121 0.73 -11.41 -22.13
CA SER A 121 0.28 -12.73 -21.66
C SER A 121 0.26 -12.77 -20.14
N PHE A 122 1.29 -12.24 -19.48
CA PHE A 122 1.43 -12.30 -18.02
C PHE A 122 0.34 -11.50 -17.28
N GLU A 123 -0.17 -10.41 -17.86
CA GLU A 123 -1.31 -9.68 -17.32
C GLU A 123 -2.58 -10.54 -17.15
N THR A 124 -2.70 -11.63 -17.93
CA THR A 124 -3.83 -12.58 -17.83
C THR A 124 -3.65 -13.61 -16.71
N VAL A 125 -2.45 -13.72 -16.14
CA VAL A 125 -2.17 -14.62 -15.02
C VAL A 125 -3.02 -14.21 -13.82
N SER A 126 -3.46 -15.22 -13.07
CA SER A 126 -4.18 -14.99 -11.81
C SER A 126 -3.40 -14.04 -10.92
N ILE A 127 -4.08 -13.03 -10.38
CA ILE A 127 -3.52 -12.09 -9.41
C ILE A 127 -2.83 -12.81 -8.23
N ALA A 128 -3.26 -14.03 -7.89
CA ALA A 128 -2.62 -14.85 -6.85
C ALA A 128 -1.16 -15.27 -7.17
N ALA A 129 -0.74 -15.26 -8.44
CA ALA A 129 0.64 -15.54 -8.85
C ALA A 129 1.40 -14.28 -9.31
N ARG A 130 0.88 -13.09 -8.97
CA ARG A 130 1.45 -11.79 -9.32
C ARG A 130 1.78 -10.96 -8.08
N GLY A 131 2.52 -9.89 -8.27
CA GLY A 131 2.80 -8.92 -7.21
C GLY A 131 3.80 -9.36 -6.15
N PHE A 132 3.91 -8.55 -5.09
CA PHE A 132 4.94 -8.66 -4.06
C PHE A 132 4.86 -9.96 -3.25
N TYR A 133 3.67 -10.51 -3.02
CA TYR A 133 3.52 -11.76 -2.29
C TYR A 133 3.90 -12.97 -3.14
N ALA A 134 3.61 -12.95 -4.44
CA ALA A 134 4.09 -14.00 -5.34
C ALA A 134 5.62 -13.98 -5.43
N MET A 135 6.22 -12.79 -5.54
CA MET A 135 7.67 -12.63 -5.46
C MET A 135 8.24 -13.13 -4.12
N GLU A 136 7.53 -12.91 -3.00
CA GLU A 136 7.95 -13.44 -1.70
C GLU A 136 8.09 -14.96 -1.70
N TYR A 137 7.11 -15.68 -2.27
CA TYR A 137 7.20 -17.14 -2.40
C TYR A 137 8.42 -17.53 -3.24
N LEU A 138 8.63 -16.90 -4.39
CA LEU A 138 9.72 -17.25 -5.31
C LEU A 138 11.12 -17.01 -4.71
N LEU A 139 11.26 -16.06 -3.79
CA LEU A 139 12.55 -15.67 -3.20
C LEU A 139 12.82 -16.26 -1.80
N PHE A 140 11.77 -16.55 -1.02
CA PHE A 140 11.90 -16.90 0.39
C PHE A 140 11.25 -18.23 0.77
N ASP A 141 10.45 -18.85 -0.10
CA ASP A 141 9.87 -20.16 0.17
C ASP A 141 10.70 -21.25 -0.55
N PRO A 142 11.36 -22.18 0.18
CA PRO A 142 12.19 -23.22 -0.44
C PRO A 142 11.44 -24.13 -1.40
N GLN A 143 10.10 -24.22 -1.29
CA GLN A 143 9.30 -24.97 -2.26
C GLN A 143 9.32 -24.35 -3.66
N PHE A 144 9.58 -23.04 -3.76
CA PHE A 144 9.50 -22.26 -4.98
C PHE A 144 10.86 -21.70 -5.43
N SER A 145 11.98 -22.23 -4.89
CA SER A 145 13.35 -21.79 -5.19
C SER A 145 13.84 -22.11 -6.61
N GLY A 146 13.00 -22.71 -7.46
CA GLY A 146 13.31 -22.98 -8.86
C GLY A 146 14.25 -24.16 -9.11
N THR A 147 14.51 -25.02 -8.11
CA THR A 147 15.48 -26.13 -8.23
C THR A 147 15.15 -27.12 -9.35
N ASP A 148 13.86 -27.39 -9.60
CA ASP A 148 13.42 -28.35 -10.63
C ASP A 148 13.26 -27.72 -12.03
N ALA A 149 13.17 -26.39 -12.13
CA ALA A 149 12.94 -25.67 -13.38
C ALA A 149 13.60 -24.27 -13.34
N PRO A 150 14.95 -24.20 -13.34
CA PRO A 150 15.68 -22.96 -13.08
C PRO A 150 15.46 -21.88 -14.15
N ASP A 151 15.38 -22.26 -15.43
CA ASP A 151 15.15 -21.32 -16.53
C ASP A 151 13.75 -20.72 -16.47
N TYR A 152 12.75 -21.54 -16.12
CA TYR A 152 11.37 -21.07 -15.97
C TYR A 152 11.18 -20.22 -14.70
N HIS A 153 11.83 -20.59 -13.59
CA HIS A 153 11.85 -19.77 -12.39
C HIS A 153 12.46 -18.39 -12.66
N CYS A 154 13.56 -18.33 -13.41
CA CYS A 154 14.14 -17.08 -13.88
C CYS A 154 13.13 -16.23 -14.66
N ALA A 155 12.49 -16.82 -15.67
CA ALA A 155 11.48 -16.15 -16.48
C ALA A 155 10.30 -15.65 -15.63
N LEU A 156 9.84 -16.45 -14.66
CA LEU A 156 8.75 -16.09 -13.76
C LEU A 156 9.12 -14.95 -12.80
N VAL A 157 10.31 -14.97 -12.21
CA VAL A 157 10.82 -13.86 -11.37
C VAL A 157 10.87 -12.56 -12.18
N GLN A 158 11.40 -12.62 -13.41
CA GLN A 158 11.46 -11.48 -14.31
C GLN A 158 10.06 -10.95 -14.66
N ALA A 159 9.13 -11.85 -15.00
CA ALA A 159 7.75 -11.49 -15.33
C ALA A 159 7.02 -10.83 -14.16
N VAL A 160 7.15 -11.37 -12.94
CA VAL A 160 6.55 -10.78 -11.73
C VAL A 160 7.15 -9.40 -11.44
N ALA A 161 8.48 -9.25 -11.51
CA ALA A 161 9.14 -7.97 -11.27
C ALA A 161 8.73 -6.90 -12.31
N GLN A 162 8.61 -7.30 -13.57
CA GLN A 162 8.16 -6.43 -14.65
C GLN A 162 6.69 -6.02 -14.47
N ASP A 163 5.80 -6.93 -14.09
CA ASP A 163 4.39 -6.65 -13.79
C ASP A 163 4.26 -5.66 -12.62
N ILE A 164 5.03 -5.84 -11.54
CA ILE A 164 5.07 -4.89 -10.42
C ILE A 164 5.44 -3.49 -10.90
N ALA A 165 6.53 -3.37 -11.67
CA ALA A 165 6.99 -2.08 -12.21
C ALA A 165 5.96 -1.43 -13.13
N ALA A 166 5.34 -2.20 -14.02
CA ALA A 166 4.32 -1.70 -14.94
C ALA A 166 3.07 -1.17 -14.20
N ASN A 167 2.59 -1.91 -13.19
CA ASN A 167 1.46 -1.45 -12.37
C ASN A 167 1.83 -0.18 -11.57
N ALA A 168 3.00 -0.13 -10.95
CA ALA A 168 3.47 1.04 -10.21
C ALA A 168 3.57 2.28 -11.11
N GLN A 169 4.17 2.15 -12.30
CA GLN A 169 4.25 3.20 -13.31
C GLN A 169 2.86 3.67 -13.74
N ALA A 170 1.94 2.75 -14.06
CA ALA A 170 0.60 3.12 -14.51
C ALA A 170 -0.19 3.90 -13.45
N ILE A 171 -0.10 3.48 -12.18
CA ILE A 171 -0.74 4.19 -11.06
C ILE A 171 -0.14 5.59 -10.94
N ARG A 172 1.18 5.71 -10.93
CA ARG A 172 1.87 7.00 -10.78
C ARG A 172 1.58 7.93 -11.95
N ALA A 173 1.60 7.44 -13.19
CA ALA A 173 1.31 8.21 -14.38
C ALA A 173 -0.10 8.80 -14.31
N GLU A 174 -1.12 7.99 -14.05
CA GLU A 174 -2.51 8.47 -14.00
C GLU A 174 -2.80 9.44 -12.84
N TRP A 175 -2.06 9.33 -11.73
CA TRP A 175 -2.11 10.33 -10.67
C TRP A 175 -1.62 11.71 -11.14
N GLN A 176 -0.53 11.75 -11.92
CA GLN A 176 -0.02 13.00 -12.50
C GLN A 176 -0.81 13.47 -13.72
N ASP A 177 -1.27 12.54 -14.55
CA ASP A 177 -1.91 12.80 -15.84
C ASP A 177 -3.43 12.97 -15.70
N GLY A 178 -3.86 13.62 -14.61
CA GLY A 178 -5.20 14.17 -14.49
C GLY A 178 -5.97 13.79 -13.22
N TYR A 179 -5.73 12.62 -12.61
CA TYR A 179 -6.51 12.25 -11.42
C TYR A 179 -6.19 13.16 -10.21
N GLY A 180 -4.92 13.55 -10.04
CA GLY A 180 -4.51 14.51 -9.03
C GLY A 180 -5.21 15.87 -9.19
N GLU A 181 -5.18 16.45 -10.39
CA GLU A 181 -5.86 17.72 -10.70
C GLU A 181 -7.38 17.60 -10.54
N LEU A 182 -7.97 16.46 -10.93
CA LEU A 182 -9.39 16.17 -10.72
C LEU A 182 -9.77 16.17 -9.24
N MET A 183 -8.91 15.65 -8.36
CA MET A 183 -9.13 15.70 -6.92
C MET A 183 -8.95 17.11 -6.34
N ILE A 184 -7.88 17.81 -6.75
CA ILE A 184 -7.54 19.15 -6.26
C ILE A 184 -8.61 20.17 -6.64
N SER A 185 -9.01 20.20 -7.91
CA SER A 185 -9.98 21.17 -8.44
C SER A 185 -11.40 20.93 -7.90
N ALA A 186 -11.75 19.67 -7.61
CA ALA A 186 -13.08 19.23 -7.22
C ALA A 186 -14.18 19.81 -8.16
N ASN A 187 -15.40 20.01 -7.66
CA ASN A 187 -16.57 20.51 -8.40
C ASN A 187 -16.78 19.82 -9.77
N ASN A 188 -16.52 18.51 -9.82
CA ASN A 188 -16.59 17.69 -11.02
C ASN A 188 -17.45 16.45 -10.75
N ASP A 189 -17.50 15.52 -11.71
CA ASP A 189 -18.38 14.36 -11.59
C ASP A 189 -17.93 13.34 -10.54
N THR A 190 -16.65 13.34 -10.17
CA THR A 190 -16.07 12.44 -9.16
C THR A 190 -16.08 13.06 -7.76
N TYR A 191 -15.66 14.32 -7.64
CA TYR A 191 -15.70 15.07 -6.38
C TYR A 191 -16.55 16.31 -6.57
N ARG A 192 -17.77 16.31 -6.01
CA ARG A 192 -18.75 17.40 -6.12
C ARG A 192 -18.36 18.62 -5.29
N SER A 193 -17.45 18.46 -4.32
CA SER A 193 -16.89 19.54 -3.51
C SER A 193 -15.50 19.17 -2.99
N SER A 194 -14.71 20.17 -2.56
CA SER A 194 -13.43 19.94 -1.89
C SER A 194 -13.58 19.16 -0.57
N ALA A 195 -14.72 19.31 0.11
CA ALA A 195 -15.04 18.53 1.30
C ALA A 195 -15.19 17.04 1.01
N GLU A 196 -15.76 16.67 -0.15
CA GLU A 196 -15.87 15.28 -0.57
C GLU A 196 -14.51 14.68 -0.93
N ALA A 197 -13.65 15.44 -1.62
CA ALA A 197 -12.25 15.04 -1.87
C ALA A 197 -11.48 14.83 -0.55
N ALA A 198 -11.61 15.76 0.40
CA ALA A 198 -11.02 15.63 1.73
C ALA A 198 -11.57 14.40 2.49
N GLN A 199 -12.87 14.12 2.38
CA GLN A 199 -13.49 12.94 2.99
C GLN A 199 -12.95 11.63 2.41
N GLN A 200 -12.69 11.57 1.10
CA GLN A 200 -12.07 10.40 0.48
C GLN A 200 -10.66 10.13 1.05
N ILE A 201 -9.86 11.18 1.23
CA ILE A 201 -8.52 11.08 1.83
C ILE A 201 -8.60 10.66 3.30
N PHE A 202 -9.53 11.26 4.07
CA PHE A 202 -9.76 10.87 5.46
C PHE A 202 -10.23 9.41 5.58
N THR A 203 -11.04 8.94 4.63
CA THR A 203 -11.46 7.53 4.55
C THR A 203 -10.26 6.61 4.30
N ALA A 204 -9.34 6.99 3.41
CA ALA A 204 -8.11 6.23 3.17
C ALA A 204 -7.21 6.17 4.41
N LEU A 205 -7.06 7.29 5.14
CA LEU A 205 -6.33 7.34 6.40
C LEU A 205 -6.91 6.36 7.44
N THR A 206 -8.21 6.50 7.72
CA THR A 206 -8.90 5.69 8.73
C THR A 206 -8.91 4.21 8.38
N THR A 207 -9.24 3.87 7.13
CA THR A 207 -9.22 2.48 6.64
C THR A 207 -7.80 1.89 6.68
N GLY A 208 -6.76 2.68 6.41
CA GLY A 208 -5.36 2.23 6.52
C GLY A 208 -4.95 1.88 7.95
N MET A 209 -5.37 2.69 8.92
CA MET A 209 -5.18 2.39 10.35
C MET A 209 -5.94 1.13 10.78
N GLU A 210 -7.22 1.02 10.39
CA GLU A 210 -8.05 -0.17 10.67
C GLU A 210 -7.44 -1.44 10.06
N PHE A 211 -6.95 -1.37 8.82
CA PHE A 211 -6.26 -2.49 8.17
C PHE A 211 -4.99 -2.89 8.94
N THR A 212 -4.24 -1.92 9.44
CA THR A 212 -3.05 -2.21 10.26
C THR A 212 -3.42 -2.89 11.57
N ALA A 213 -4.43 -2.37 12.28
CA ALA A 213 -4.89 -2.93 13.55
C ALA A 213 -5.52 -4.32 13.39
N ASP A 214 -6.52 -4.47 12.52
CA ASP A 214 -7.31 -5.70 12.44
C ASP A 214 -6.61 -6.77 11.60
N THR A 215 -5.92 -6.35 10.55
CA THR A 215 -5.40 -7.26 9.53
C THR A 215 -3.91 -7.55 9.71
N ARG A 216 -3.04 -6.53 9.80
CA ARG A 216 -1.59 -6.74 10.00
C ARG A 216 -1.26 -7.23 11.41
N LEU A 217 -1.96 -6.74 12.44
CA LEU A 217 -1.76 -7.15 13.83
C LEU A 217 -2.79 -8.21 14.27
N GLY A 218 -4.09 -7.96 14.09
CA GLY A 218 -5.15 -8.82 14.62
C GLY A 218 -5.10 -10.27 14.08
N ARG A 219 -4.86 -10.45 12.78
CA ARG A 219 -4.81 -11.79 12.17
C ARG A 219 -3.69 -12.68 12.71
N PRO A 220 -2.42 -12.23 12.81
CA PRO A 220 -1.36 -13.05 13.39
C PRO A 220 -1.43 -13.16 14.92
N LEU A 221 -1.92 -12.14 15.63
CA LEU A 221 -2.07 -12.22 17.09
C LEU A 221 -3.15 -13.24 17.50
N GLY A 222 -4.24 -13.37 16.73
CA GLY A 222 -5.28 -14.35 17.03
C GLY A 222 -5.87 -14.14 18.43
N SER A 223 -5.95 -15.20 19.23
CA SER A 223 -6.19 -15.07 20.68
C SER A 223 -4.90 -15.37 21.44
N PHE A 224 -4.85 -14.97 22.71
CA PHE A 224 -3.70 -15.22 23.58
C PHE A 224 -3.32 -16.72 23.63
N GLU A 225 -4.30 -17.61 23.64
CA GLU A 225 -4.10 -19.06 23.67
C GLU A 225 -3.79 -19.66 22.29
N ARG A 226 -4.06 -18.92 21.20
CA ARG A 226 -3.99 -19.42 19.82
C ARG A 226 -3.43 -18.36 18.85
N PRO A 227 -2.16 -17.93 19.04
CA PRO A 227 -1.50 -17.07 18.07
C PRO A 227 -1.35 -17.77 16.72
N ARG A 228 -1.26 -16.97 15.65
CA ARG A 228 -1.21 -17.42 14.25
C ARG A 228 -0.06 -16.73 13.50
N PRO A 229 1.20 -16.90 13.92
CA PRO A 229 2.33 -16.12 13.38
C PRO A 229 2.48 -16.24 11.85
N THR A 230 2.22 -17.41 11.26
CA THR A 230 2.28 -17.62 9.81
C THR A 230 1.14 -16.96 9.02
N ARG A 231 0.21 -16.26 9.69
CA ARG A 231 -0.79 -15.40 9.07
C ARG A 231 -0.34 -13.94 8.96
N ALA A 232 0.82 -13.60 9.53
CA ALA A 232 1.35 -12.25 9.44
C ALA A 232 1.67 -11.90 7.98
N GLU A 233 1.53 -10.62 7.65
CA GLU A 233 1.87 -10.11 6.32
C GLU A 233 3.37 -10.31 6.08
N ALA A 234 3.75 -10.84 4.91
CA ALA A 234 5.16 -11.00 4.53
C ALA A 234 6.03 -11.73 5.59
N TYR A 235 5.49 -12.78 6.22
CA TYR A 235 6.20 -13.51 7.29
C TYR A 235 7.39 -14.33 6.78
N ARG A 236 7.40 -14.73 5.50
CA ARG A 236 8.48 -15.58 4.94
C ARG A 236 9.77 -14.78 4.76
N SER A 237 9.61 -13.50 4.47
CA SER A 237 10.70 -12.54 4.35
C SER A 237 11.01 -11.81 5.66
N GLU A 238 10.36 -12.19 6.77
CA GLU A 238 10.53 -11.60 8.12
C GLU A 238 10.19 -10.10 8.19
N ARG A 239 9.20 -9.64 7.40
CA ARG A 239 8.88 -8.20 7.25
C ARG A 239 7.62 -7.74 7.97
N SER A 240 6.93 -8.64 8.67
CA SER A 240 5.61 -8.35 9.23
C SER A 240 5.57 -7.10 10.11
N LEU A 241 6.54 -6.96 11.03
CA LEU A 241 6.62 -5.80 11.90
C LEU A 241 7.05 -4.53 11.15
N ARG A 242 8.01 -4.66 10.22
CA ARG A 242 8.44 -3.57 9.34
C ARG A 242 7.25 -2.96 8.59
N HIS A 243 6.32 -3.77 8.12
CA HIS A 243 5.13 -3.29 7.41
C HIS A 243 4.14 -2.56 8.33
N VAL A 244 4.02 -2.97 9.60
CA VAL A 244 3.23 -2.23 10.60
C VAL A 244 3.84 -0.85 10.81
N VAL A 245 5.16 -0.77 11.02
CA VAL A 245 5.89 0.49 11.22
C VAL A 245 5.70 1.42 10.01
N LEU A 246 5.97 0.94 8.79
CA LEU A 246 5.81 1.73 7.57
C LEU A 246 4.38 2.25 7.36
N SER A 247 3.38 1.42 7.67
CA SER A 247 1.99 1.85 7.57
C SER A 247 1.64 2.92 8.60
N LEU A 248 2.19 2.84 9.81
CA LEU A 248 2.03 3.88 10.84
C LEU A 248 2.74 5.17 10.45
N GLU A 249 3.96 5.09 9.90
CA GLU A 249 4.70 6.26 9.38
C GLU A 249 3.91 6.97 8.26
N ALA A 250 3.43 6.23 7.27
CA ALA A 250 2.68 6.80 6.15
C ALA A 250 1.34 7.40 6.58
N THR A 251 0.64 6.79 7.54
CA THR A 251 -0.63 7.32 8.06
C THR A 251 -0.41 8.49 9.02
N ARG A 252 0.70 8.52 9.78
CA ARG A 252 1.12 9.67 10.59
C ARG A 252 1.37 10.89 9.71
N GLU A 253 2.13 10.73 8.63
CA GLU A 253 2.40 11.80 7.66
C GLU A 253 1.10 12.38 7.11
N LEU A 254 0.21 11.53 6.61
CA LEU A 254 -1.09 11.97 6.09
C LEU A 254 -1.95 12.63 7.16
N ALA A 255 -1.98 12.08 8.38
CA ALA A 255 -2.72 12.66 9.49
C ALA A 255 -2.20 14.06 9.88
N ALA A 256 -0.88 14.27 9.86
CA ALA A 256 -0.28 15.57 10.11
C ALA A 256 -0.74 16.60 9.06
N MET A 257 -0.76 16.23 7.77
CA MET A 257 -1.25 17.12 6.71
C MET A 257 -2.75 17.46 6.87
N LEU A 258 -3.58 16.49 7.28
CA LEU A 258 -5.03 16.69 7.45
C LEU A 258 -5.39 17.46 8.72
N SER A 259 -4.59 17.33 9.79
CA SER A 259 -4.84 17.94 11.10
C SER A 259 -4.13 19.27 11.31
N GLN A 260 -3.39 19.76 10.30
CA GLN A 260 -2.52 20.93 10.43
C GLN A 260 -1.45 20.74 11.52
N HIS A 261 -0.89 19.54 11.60
CA HIS A 261 0.12 19.16 12.59
C HIS A 261 -0.37 19.28 14.03
N ASP A 262 -1.57 18.75 14.30
CA ASP A 262 -2.11 18.67 15.66
C ASP A 262 -1.17 17.83 16.55
N PRO A 263 -0.69 18.40 17.68
CA PRO A 263 0.32 17.74 18.51
C PRO A 263 -0.20 16.49 19.23
N ASP A 264 -1.49 16.43 19.57
CA ASP A 264 -2.06 15.29 20.30
C ASP A 264 -2.18 14.07 19.36
N ILE A 265 -2.53 14.32 18.09
CA ILE A 265 -2.51 13.30 17.04
C ILE A 265 -1.09 12.79 16.81
N ASP A 266 -0.11 13.70 16.68
CA ASP A 266 1.29 13.33 16.47
C ASP A 266 1.87 12.52 17.64
N GLU A 267 1.59 12.92 18.88
CA GLU A 267 2.01 12.20 20.08
C GLU A 267 1.42 10.79 20.14
N THR A 268 0.15 10.63 19.74
CA THR A 268 -0.50 9.32 19.66
C THR A 268 0.19 8.39 18.65
N TYR A 269 0.53 8.90 17.46
CA TYR A 269 1.30 8.13 16.48
C TYR A 269 2.72 7.82 16.97
N ALA A 270 3.39 8.76 17.62
CA ALA A 270 4.72 8.55 18.17
C ALA A 270 4.74 7.44 19.23
N ALA A 271 3.72 7.41 20.12
CA ALA A 271 3.57 6.34 21.10
C ALA A 271 3.29 4.97 20.44
N ALA A 272 2.47 4.93 19.40
CA ALA A 272 2.20 3.71 18.64
C ALA A 272 3.46 3.17 17.93
N LEU A 273 4.25 4.05 17.29
CA LEU A 273 5.52 3.70 16.64
C LEU A 273 6.54 3.19 17.66
N ALA A 274 6.75 3.91 18.76
CA ALA A 274 7.66 3.48 19.82
C ALA A 274 7.27 2.11 20.40
N THR A 275 5.96 1.82 20.49
CA THR A 275 5.48 0.50 20.90
C THR A 275 5.83 -0.57 19.85
N ALA A 276 5.54 -0.30 18.58
CA ALA A 276 5.81 -1.23 17.48
C ALA A 276 7.30 -1.58 17.35
N GLU A 277 8.20 -0.61 17.52
CA GLU A 277 9.66 -0.82 17.42
C GLU A 277 10.25 -1.71 18.54
N THR A 278 9.47 -1.99 19.59
CA THR A 278 9.92 -2.82 20.73
C THR A 278 9.42 -4.27 20.70
N LEU A 279 8.62 -4.63 19.70
CA LEU A 279 8.09 -5.98 19.50
C LEU A 279 9.11 -6.92 18.86
#